data_AF-A0AA42GSX1-F1
#
_entry.id   AF-A0AA42GSX1-F1
#
_cell.length_a   1.000
_cell.length_b   1.000
_cell.length_c   1.000
_cell.angle_alpha   90.00
_cell.angle_beta   90.00
_cell.angle_gamma   90.00
#
_symmetry.space_group_name_H-M   'P 1'
#
loop_
_entity.id
_entity.type
_entity.pdbx_description
1 polymer ?
#
loop_
_entity_poly.entity_id
_entity_poly.type
_entity_poly.pdbx_seq_one_letter_code
_entity_poly.pdbx_strand_id
1 'polypeptide(L)'
;MNEAIEALLVHWGDQLNKCGSAGGLGSAMGTIVEFKGCAPRGGVGGSKLLLAGAGPDYVACEVEAALAAIERVDGGVLLHALARRRYAYRPQLSVAEQVADLAIGRGDAGRRAYTRLVGRLHELLELELHKRLGGLAKARGQARREGDRFRAASVRQAVRAHRGRGAEFEAQQGGQGAIAAHKARRAGGAAPQDDRSSGDSAPPSFAELSPE
;
A
#
# COMPACT_ATOMS: atom_id res chain seq x y z
N MET A 1 -30.96 -9.22 13.08
CA MET A 1 -29.63 -8.89 13.64
C MET A 1 -28.62 -9.65 12.81
N ASN A 2 -27.62 -8.98 12.25
CA ASN A 2 -26.67 -9.59 11.31
C ASN A 2 -25.45 -10.07 12.09
N GLU A 3 -25.25 -11.39 12.16
CA GLU A 3 -24.17 -12.01 12.96
C GLU A 3 -22.78 -11.64 12.45
N ALA A 4 -22.60 -11.51 11.13
CA ALA A 4 -21.32 -11.11 10.55
C ALA A 4 -20.96 -9.67 10.93
N ILE A 5 -21.95 -8.76 10.91
CA ILE A 5 -21.76 -7.37 11.31
C ILE A 5 -21.53 -7.25 12.83
N GLU A 6 -22.23 -8.05 13.64
CA GLU A 6 -21.97 -8.13 15.09
C GLU A 6 -20.51 -8.53 15.35
N ALA A 7 -20.00 -9.56 14.67
CA ALA A 7 -18.62 -10.00 14.82
C ALA A 7 -17.60 -8.91 14.42
N LEU A 8 -17.87 -8.17 13.34
CA LEU A 8 -17.01 -7.04 12.93
C LEU A 8 -16.99 -5.91 13.98
N LEU A 9 -18.15 -5.58 14.55
CA LEU A 9 -18.26 -4.54 15.58
C LEU A 9 -17.59 -4.96 16.90
N VAL A 10 -17.73 -6.23 17.30
CA VAL A 10 -17.02 -6.77 18.47
C VAL A 10 -15.51 -6.71 18.26
N HIS A 11 -15.03 -7.17 17.11
CA HIS A 11 -13.60 -7.09 16.76
C HIS A 11 -13.10 -5.65 16.74
N TRP A 12 -13.83 -4.73 16.12
CA TRP A 12 -13.51 -3.30 16.14
C TRP A 12 -13.40 -2.75 17.55
N GLY A 13 -14.37 -3.05 18.42
CA GLY A 13 -14.35 -2.60 19.82
C GLY A 13 -13.16 -3.15 20.61
N ASP A 14 -12.78 -4.41 20.37
CA ASP A 14 -11.60 -5.01 20.98
C ASP A 14 -10.30 -4.39 20.45
N GLN A 15 -10.20 -4.11 19.14
CA GLN A 15 -9.04 -3.43 18.55
C GLN A 15 -8.92 -1.99 19.07
N LEU A 16 -10.03 -1.28 19.19
CA LEU A 16 -10.06 0.08 19.73
C LEU A 16 -9.55 0.12 21.17
N ASN A 17 -9.90 -0.87 21.99
CA ASN A 17 -9.39 -1.00 23.36
C ASN A 17 -7.91 -1.39 23.44
N LYS A 18 -7.42 -2.20 22.50
CA LYS A 18 -6.02 -2.65 22.46
C LYS A 18 -5.07 -1.59 21.90
N CYS A 19 -5.50 -0.87 20.86
CA CYS A 19 -4.62 -0.06 20.01
C CYS A 19 -5.02 1.43 19.94
N GLY A 20 -6.19 1.83 20.44
CA GLY A 20 -6.71 3.21 20.32
C GLY A 20 -7.38 3.51 18.97
N SER A 21 -7.98 4.71 18.82
CA SER A 21 -8.80 5.07 17.64
C SER A 21 -7.99 5.46 16.41
N ALA A 22 -6.69 5.62 16.57
CA ALA A 22 -5.76 5.82 15.49
C ALA A 22 -4.86 4.60 15.48
N GLY A 23 -4.82 3.89 14.35
CA GLY A 23 -3.70 3.02 14.05
C GLY A 23 -2.44 3.85 14.13
N GLY A 24 -1.85 3.92 15.33
CA GLY A 24 -0.57 4.55 15.54
C GLY A 24 0.38 3.79 14.65
N LEU A 25 0.79 4.40 13.54
CA LEU A 25 2.07 4.05 12.95
C LEU A 25 3.02 4.12 14.14
N GLY A 26 3.51 2.95 14.59
CA GLY A 26 4.46 2.88 15.68
C GLY A 26 5.50 3.94 15.41
N SER A 27 5.87 4.73 16.43
CA SER A 27 6.87 5.80 16.28
C SER A 27 8.01 5.29 15.40
N ALA A 28 8.52 6.12 14.49
CA ALA A 28 9.66 5.73 13.65
C ALA A 28 10.79 5.12 14.51
N MET A 29 10.98 5.63 15.73
CA MET A 29 11.93 5.09 16.70
C MET A 29 11.52 3.71 17.24
N GLY A 30 10.23 3.45 17.48
CA GLY A 30 9.69 2.13 17.82
C GLY A 30 9.92 1.11 16.70
N THR A 31 9.69 1.49 15.45
CA THR A 31 9.98 0.61 14.30
C THR A 31 11.48 0.36 14.13
N ILE A 32 12.34 1.34 14.45
CA ILE A 32 13.80 1.16 14.43
C ILE A 32 14.27 0.22 15.53
N VAL A 33 13.70 0.29 16.74
CA VAL A 33 14.01 -0.62 17.85
C VAL A 33 13.53 -2.04 17.54
N GLU A 34 12.30 -2.18 17.03
CA GLU A 34 11.70 -3.47 16.70
C GLU A 34 12.41 -4.18 15.54
N PHE A 35 12.73 -3.44 14.47
CA PHE A 35 13.37 -3.99 13.28
C PHE A 35 14.90 -3.77 13.23
N LYS A 36 15.50 -3.30 14.34
CA LYS A 36 16.94 -3.00 14.47
C LYS A 36 17.51 -2.23 13.26
N GLY A 37 16.75 -1.27 12.74
CA GLY A 37 17.14 -0.44 11.59
C GLY A 37 16.96 -1.05 10.19
N CYS A 38 16.44 -2.28 10.05
CA CYS A 38 16.10 -2.87 8.76
C CYS A 38 14.59 -2.91 8.54
N ALA A 39 14.03 -1.86 7.93
CA ALA A 39 12.64 -1.86 7.50
C ALA A 39 12.36 -3.09 6.60
N PRO A 40 11.23 -3.81 6.76
CA PRO A 40 10.91 -5.00 5.98
C PRO A 40 11.02 -4.72 4.48
N ARG A 41 12.04 -5.30 3.83
CA ARG A 41 12.28 -5.11 2.39
C ARG A 41 11.30 -5.96 1.60
N GLY A 42 10.12 -5.39 1.35
CA GLY A 42 9.08 -6.01 0.54
C GLY A 42 7.87 -5.09 0.29
N GLY A 43 8.08 -4.08 -0.56
CA GLY A 43 7.10 -3.53 -1.52
C GLY A 43 5.70 -3.13 -1.04
N VAL A 44 5.49 -1.80 -1.02
CA VAL A 44 4.25 -1.01 -1.09
C VAL A 44 2.96 -1.77 -1.49
N GLY A 45 1.94 -1.62 -0.63
CA GLY A 45 0.54 -2.01 -0.86
C GLY A 45 -0.08 -2.38 0.47
N GLY A 46 -1.09 -1.63 0.92
CA GLY A 46 -1.69 -1.75 2.25
C GLY A 46 -1.93 -3.20 2.71
N SER A 47 -1.80 -3.43 4.02
CA SER A 47 -1.96 -4.71 4.72
C SER A 47 -0.82 -5.73 4.54
N LYS A 48 0.27 -5.54 5.27
CA LYS A 48 0.85 -6.68 5.98
C LYS A 48 0.64 -6.39 7.46
N LEU A 49 -0.23 -7.18 8.09
CA LEU A 49 -0.20 -7.36 9.54
C LEU A 49 1.27 -7.55 9.91
N LEU A 50 1.85 -6.56 10.59
CA LEU A 50 3.20 -6.70 11.11
C LEU A 50 3.17 -7.91 12.06
N LEU A 51 4.14 -8.80 11.88
CA LEU A 51 4.29 -10.03 12.65
C LEU A 51 4.19 -9.64 14.14
N ALA A 52 3.26 -10.25 14.88
CA ALA A 52 2.82 -9.92 16.25
C ALA A 52 1.61 -8.95 16.41
N GLY A 53 0.84 -8.68 15.36
CA GLY A 53 -0.42 -7.91 15.47
C GLY A 53 -0.21 -6.41 15.70
N ALA A 54 1.03 -5.93 15.56
CA ALA A 54 1.44 -4.54 15.73
C ALA A 54 1.31 -3.72 14.42
N GLY A 55 0.25 -3.95 13.64
CA GLY A 55 -0.07 -3.17 12.45
C GLY A 55 -1.48 -2.59 12.52
N PRO A 56 -1.78 -1.50 11.79
CA PRO A 56 -3.14 -0.96 11.74
C PRO A 56 -4.09 -2.06 11.26
N ASP A 57 -4.99 -2.51 12.14
CA ASP A 57 -5.98 -3.53 11.79
C ASP A 57 -6.92 -2.94 10.75
N TYR A 58 -6.72 -3.38 9.50
CA TYR A 58 -7.43 -2.83 8.35
C TYR A 58 -8.95 -2.94 8.51
N VAL A 59 -9.41 -4.06 9.08
CA VAL A 59 -10.84 -4.31 9.31
C VAL A 59 -11.42 -3.29 10.30
N ALA A 60 -10.79 -3.11 11.46
CA ALA A 60 -11.22 -2.10 12.43
C ALA A 60 -11.16 -0.68 11.87
N CYS A 61 -10.14 -0.34 11.06
CA CYS A 61 -10.08 0.96 10.39
C CYS A 61 -11.25 1.18 9.42
N GLU A 62 -11.64 0.18 8.64
CA GLU A 62 -12.79 0.31 7.74
C GLU A 62 -14.12 0.40 8.52
N VAL A 63 -14.25 -0.33 9.62
CA VAL A 63 -15.42 -0.22 10.52
C VAL A 63 -15.50 1.17 11.12
N GLU A 64 -14.40 1.73 11.65
CA GLU A 64 -14.36 3.09 12.19
C GLU A 64 -14.73 4.13 11.12
N ALA A 65 -14.17 3.98 9.91
CA ALA A 65 -14.45 4.90 8.82
C ALA A 65 -15.91 4.80 8.33
N ALA A 66 -16.52 3.62 8.38
CA ALA A 66 -17.93 3.42 8.09
C ALA A 66 -18.82 4.02 9.19
N LEU A 67 -18.48 3.82 10.47
CA LEU A 67 -19.17 4.44 11.60
C LEU A 67 -19.09 5.97 11.56
N ALA A 68 -17.96 6.55 11.16
CA ALA A 68 -17.82 7.99 10.94
C ALA A 68 -18.67 8.48 9.75
N ALA A 69 -18.90 7.64 8.72
CA ALA A 69 -19.83 7.96 7.64
C ALA A 69 -21.29 7.96 8.13
N ILE A 70 -21.65 6.97 8.94
CA ILE A 70 -22.98 6.86 9.57
C ILE A 70 -23.24 8.04 10.51
N GLU A 71 -22.25 8.51 11.26
CA GLU A 71 -22.42 9.65 12.17
C GLU A 71 -22.95 10.91 11.47
N ARG A 72 -22.63 11.08 10.18
CA ARG A 72 -23.05 12.24 9.37
C ARG A 72 -24.49 12.17 8.86
N VAL A 73 -25.18 11.03 8.99
CA VAL A 73 -26.58 10.89 8.56
C VAL A 73 -27.56 11.25 9.67
N ASP A 74 -28.84 11.46 9.34
CA ASP A 74 -29.86 11.80 10.34
C ASP A 74 -30.06 10.70 11.39
N GLY A 75 -29.88 11.10 12.65
CA GLY A 75 -29.85 10.19 13.81
C GLY A 75 -28.58 9.34 13.90
N GLY A 76 -27.57 9.62 13.08
CA GLY A 76 -26.29 8.92 13.01
C GLY A 76 -25.45 9.06 14.27
N VAL A 77 -25.46 10.23 14.90
CA VAL A 77 -24.75 10.50 16.16
C VAL A 77 -25.16 9.52 17.26
N LEU A 78 -26.47 9.25 17.40
CA LEU A 78 -26.98 8.27 18.37
C LEU A 78 -26.52 6.84 18.03
N LEU A 79 -26.49 6.47 16.75
CA LEU A 79 -26.03 5.15 16.31
C LEU A 79 -24.53 4.96 16.55
N HIS A 80 -23.73 5.99 16.30
CA HIS A 80 -22.30 5.98 16.60
C HIS A 80 -22.05 5.86 18.11
N ALA A 81 -22.75 6.64 18.93
CA ALA A 81 -22.70 6.54 20.39
C ALA A 81 -23.13 5.14 20.89
N LEU A 82 -24.20 4.58 20.33
CA LEU A 82 -24.65 3.21 20.61
C LEU A 82 -23.55 2.18 20.31
N ALA A 83 -22.89 2.28 19.16
CA ALA A 83 -21.80 1.39 18.81
C ALA A 83 -20.64 1.48 19.83
N ARG A 84 -20.24 2.70 20.20
CA ARG A 84 -19.19 2.91 21.21
C ARG A 84 -19.56 2.33 22.57
N ARG A 85 -20.79 2.54 23.05
CA ARG A 85 -21.24 2.01 24.35
C ARG A 85 -21.37 0.49 24.34
N ARG A 86 -21.80 -0.08 23.23
CA ARG A 86 -22.05 -1.52 23.12
C ARG A 86 -20.78 -2.33 22.87
N TYR A 87 -19.85 -1.85 22.06
CA TYR A 87 -18.72 -2.69 21.62
C TYR A 87 -17.36 -2.22 22.17
N ALA A 88 -17.19 -0.92 22.44
CA ALA A 88 -15.90 -0.37 22.85
C ALA A 88 -15.81 -0.08 24.35
N TYR A 89 -16.91 0.26 25.02
CA TYR A 89 -16.87 0.66 26.42
C TYR A 89 -16.57 -0.53 27.35
N ARG A 90 -15.57 -0.36 28.24
CA ARG A 90 -15.19 -1.32 29.27
C ARG A 90 -15.15 -0.64 30.65
N PRO A 91 -15.72 -1.24 31.71
CA PRO A 91 -16.45 -2.52 31.75
C PRO A 91 -17.77 -2.47 30.97
N GLN A 92 -18.25 -3.61 30.48
CA GLN A 92 -19.45 -3.68 29.66
C GLN A 92 -20.70 -3.27 30.44
N LEU A 93 -21.42 -2.25 29.97
CA LEU A 93 -22.71 -1.84 30.55
C LEU A 93 -23.79 -2.86 30.22
N SER A 94 -24.72 -3.09 31.15
CA SER A 94 -25.95 -3.81 30.88
C SER A 94 -26.82 -3.06 29.86
N VAL A 95 -27.76 -3.76 29.21
CA VAL A 95 -28.66 -3.12 28.23
C VAL A 95 -29.50 -2.02 28.89
N ALA A 96 -29.91 -2.19 30.15
CA ALA A 96 -30.68 -1.17 30.87
C ALA A 96 -29.86 0.10 31.11
N GLU A 97 -28.59 -0.04 31.49
CA GLU A 97 -27.68 1.09 31.67
C GLU A 97 -27.38 1.79 30.34
N GLN A 98 -27.16 1.04 29.25
CA GLN A 98 -26.96 1.63 27.93
C GLN A 98 -28.18 2.42 27.46
N VAL A 99 -29.40 1.90 27.68
CA VAL A 99 -30.65 2.60 27.34
C VAL A 99 -30.80 3.90 28.12
N ALA A 100 -30.43 3.89 29.41
CA ALA A 100 -30.46 5.07 30.26
C ALA A 100 -29.39 6.09 29.85
N ASP A 101 -28.14 5.66 29.65
CA ASP A 101 -27.00 6.50 29.27
C ASP A 101 -27.22 7.20 27.92
N LEU A 102 -27.79 6.48 26.95
CA LEU A 102 -28.07 7.01 25.61
C LEU A 102 -29.42 7.75 25.52
N ALA A 103 -30.15 7.89 26.64
CA ALA A 103 -31.46 8.54 26.70
C ALA A 103 -32.48 8.02 25.66
N ILE A 104 -32.42 6.72 25.31
CA ILE A 104 -33.26 6.10 24.25
C ILE A 104 -34.73 5.95 24.69
N GLY A 105 -34.97 5.86 26.00
CA GLY A 105 -36.31 5.73 26.57
C GLY A 105 -36.29 5.10 27.96
N ARG A 106 -37.46 4.72 28.48
CA ARG A 106 -37.62 4.06 29.79
C ARG A 106 -38.32 2.71 29.65
N GLY A 107 -37.99 1.79 30.56
CA GLY A 107 -38.63 0.48 30.66
C GLY A 107 -38.59 -0.33 29.35
N ASP A 108 -39.68 -1.03 29.05
CA ASP A 108 -39.76 -1.92 27.87
C ASP A 108 -39.79 -1.16 26.55
N ALA A 109 -40.32 0.06 26.53
CA ALA A 109 -40.28 0.90 25.34
C ALA A 109 -38.84 1.25 24.96
N GLY A 110 -38.00 1.58 25.95
CA GLY A 110 -36.57 1.81 25.77
C GLY A 110 -35.85 0.57 25.25
N ARG A 111 -36.14 -0.61 25.80
CA ARG A 111 -35.57 -1.89 25.32
C ARG A 111 -35.93 -2.19 23.86
N ARG A 112 -37.20 -2.00 23.47
CA ARG A 112 -37.62 -2.19 22.07
C ARG A 112 -36.97 -1.17 21.13
N ALA A 113 -36.85 0.08 21.55
CA ALA A 113 -36.16 1.11 20.78
C ALA A 113 -34.67 0.78 20.61
N TYR A 114 -34.02 0.29 21.66
CA TYR A 114 -32.63 -0.18 21.61
C TYR A 114 -32.44 -1.30 20.58
N THR A 115 -33.24 -2.36 20.62
CA THR A 115 -33.11 -3.47 19.65
C THR A 115 -33.30 -3.00 18.21
N ARG A 116 -34.24 -2.06 17.98
CA ARG A 116 -34.43 -1.44 16.65
C ARG A 116 -33.22 -0.62 16.23
N LEU A 117 -32.63 0.17 17.13
CA LEU A 117 -31.45 0.97 16.83
C LEU A 117 -30.23 0.10 16.53
N VAL A 118 -30.05 -1.02 17.24
CA VAL A 118 -28.97 -1.96 16.90
C VAL A 118 -29.20 -2.61 15.53
N GLY A 119 -30.44 -2.99 15.20
CA GLY A 119 -30.78 -3.48 13.86
C GLY A 119 -30.45 -2.45 12.76
N ARG A 120 -30.87 -1.19 12.96
CA ARG A 120 -30.57 -0.09 12.04
C ARG A 120 -29.07 0.18 11.91
N LEU A 121 -28.32 0.10 13.02
CA LEU A 121 -26.87 0.24 13.01
C LEU A 121 -26.23 -0.85 12.13
N HIS A 122 -26.67 -2.10 12.27
CA HIS A 122 -26.15 -3.21 11.46
C HIS A 122 -26.42 -3.02 9.98
N GLU A 123 -27.64 -2.65 9.61
CA GLU A 123 -28.05 -2.41 8.22
C GLU A 123 -27.25 -1.28 7.57
N LEU A 124 -27.09 -0.15 8.27
CA LEU A 124 -26.34 0.99 7.73
C LEU A 124 -24.84 0.70 7.64
N LEU A 125 -24.29 -0.03 8.60
CA LEU A 125 -22.89 -0.43 8.59
C LEU A 125 -22.59 -1.39 7.45
N GLU A 126 -23.46 -2.37 7.22
CA GLU A 126 -23.36 -3.28 6.09
C GLU A 126 -23.36 -2.52 4.76
N LEU A 127 -24.27 -1.56 4.59
CA LEU A 127 -24.37 -0.75 3.38
C LEU A 127 -23.12 0.09 3.12
N GLU A 128 -22.61 0.78 4.14
CA GLU A 128 -21.41 1.61 4.00
C GLU A 128 -20.15 0.76 3.78
N LEU A 129 -20.03 -0.41 4.41
CA LEU A 129 -18.92 -1.34 4.15
C LEU A 129 -18.94 -1.87 2.71
N HIS A 130 -20.10 -2.26 2.18
CA HIS A 130 -20.22 -2.69 0.78
C HIS A 130 -19.83 -1.59 -0.21
N LYS A 131 -20.25 -0.35 0.05
CA LYS A 131 -19.89 0.81 -0.75
C LYS A 131 -18.37 1.05 -0.76
N ARG A 132 -17.72 0.93 0.40
CA ARG A 132 -16.26 1.06 0.55
C ARG A 132 -15.52 -0.05 -0.19
N LEU A 133 -15.92 -1.30 -0.02
CA LEU A 133 -15.37 -2.45 -0.75
C LEU A 133 -15.49 -2.27 -2.27
N GLY A 134 -16.64 -1.80 -2.75
CA GLY A 134 -16.85 -1.47 -4.16
C GLY A 134 -15.92 -0.36 -4.66
N GLY A 135 -15.68 0.68 -3.85
CA GLY A 135 -14.72 1.74 -4.16
C GLY A 135 -13.28 1.24 -4.26
N LEU A 136 -12.86 0.39 -3.34
CA LEU A 136 -11.52 -0.21 -3.31
C LEU A 136 -11.27 -1.13 -4.51
N ALA A 137 -12.26 -1.93 -4.91
CA ALA A 137 -12.17 -2.75 -6.11
C ALA A 137 -11.93 -1.89 -7.37
N LYS A 138 -12.61 -0.75 -7.48
CA LYS A 138 -12.42 0.22 -8.57
C LYS A 138 -11.02 0.84 -8.54
N ALA A 139 -10.58 1.31 -7.37
CA ALA A 139 -9.25 1.90 -7.19
C ALA A 139 -8.14 0.90 -7.52
N ARG A 140 -8.27 -0.36 -7.09
CA ARG A 140 -7.33 -1.44 -7.43
C ARG A 140 -7.31 -1.73 -8.93
N GLY A 141 -8.47 -1.69 -9.58
CA GLY A 141 -8.58 -1.79 -11.04
C GLY A 141 -7.86 -0.66 -11.77
N GLN A 142 -7.99 0.58 -11.29
CA GLN A 142 -7.29 1.75 -11.84
C GLN A 142 -5.78 1.64 -11.64
N ALA A 143 -5.32 1.35 -10.43
CA ALA A 143 -3.91 1.16 -10.11
C ALA A 143 -3.26 0.06 -10.97
N ARG A 144 -3.98 -1.05 -11.23
CA ARG A 144 -3.51 -2.10 -12.15
C ARG A 144 -3.34 -1.57 -13.57
N ARG A 145 -4.33 -0.85 -14.11
CA ARG A 145 -4.26 -0.26 -15.46
C ARG A 145 -3.13 0.75 -15.58
N GLU A 146 -2.93 1.57 -14.57
CA GLU A 146 -1.81 2.52 -14.52
C GLU A 146 -0.47 1.79 -14.48
N GLY A 147 -0.33 0.77 -13.64
CA GLY A 147 0.86 -0.10 -13.61
C GLY A 147 1.13 -0.77 -14.96
N ASP A 148 0.09 -1.26 -15.65
CA ASP A 148 0.21 -1.84 -16.99
C ASP A 148 0.70 -0.81 -18.02
N ARG A 149 0.19 0.42 -17.97
CA ARG A 149 0.65 1.53 -18.82
C ARG A 149 2.11 1.87 -18.55
N PHE A 150 2.52 1.97 -17.29
CA PHE A 150 3.91 2.23 -16.92
C PHE A 150 4.84 1.11 -17.39
N ARG A 151 4.45 -0.15 -17.22
CA ARG A 151 5.22 -1.30 -17.74
C ARG A 151 5.36 -1.25 -19.26
N ALA A 152 4.27 -0.99 -19.98
CA ALA A 152 4.31 -0.86 -21.44
C ALA A 152 5.19 0.32 -21.92
N ALA A 153 5.11 1.47 -21.23
CA ALA A 153 5.96 2.62 -21.52
C ALA A 153 7.45 2.32 -21.26
N SER A 154 7.76 1.67 -20.14
CA SER A 154 9.12 1.24 -19.80
C SER A 154 9.71 0.29 -20.84
N VAL A 155 8.95 -0.71 -21.29
CA VAL A 155 9.39 -1.63 -22.36
C VAL A 155 9.65 -0.88 -23.66
N ARG A 156 8.78 0.05 -24.07
CA ARG A 156 9.00 0.87 -25.28
C ARG A 156 10.25 1.74 -25.16
N GLN A 157 10.47 2.34 -23.99
CA GLN A 157 11.66 3.14 -23.73
C GLN A 157 12.93 2.29 -23.79
N ALA A 158 12.92 1.10 -23.18
CA ALA A 158 14.03 0.16 -23.24
C ALA A 158 14.35 -0.24 -24.69
N VAL A 159 13.34 -0.62 -25.48
CA VAL A 159 13.52 -0.96 -26.90
C VAL A 159 14.10 0.21 -27.69
N ARG A 160 13.62 1.44 -27.47
CA ARG A 160 14.16 2.64 -28.12
C ARG A 160 15.62 2.88 -27.72
N ALA A 161 15.97 2.73 -26.44
CA ALA A 161 17.33 2.88 -25.96
C ALA A 161 18.27 1.80 -26.53
N HIS A 162 17.81 0.56 -26.68
CA HIS A 162 18.59 -0.50 -27.33
C HIS A 162 18.80 -0.24 -28.82
N ARG A 163 17.78 0.25 -29.53
CA ARG A 163 17.92 0.66 -30.94
C ARG A 163 18.87 1.84 -31.11
N GLY A 164 18.76 2.87 -30.26
CA GLY A 164 19.64 4.03 -30.27
C GLY A 164 21.10 3.65 -30.05
N ARG A 165 21.38 2.85 -29.02
CA ARG A 165 22.74 2.29 -28.79
C ARG A 165 23.23 1.47 -29.98
N GLY A 166 22.37 0.65 -30.59
CA GLY A 166 22.72 -0.11 -31.79
C GLY A 166 23.17 0.79 -32.95
N ALA A 167 22.46 1.90 -33.18
CA ALA A 167 22.81 2.87 -34.22
C ALA A 167 24.12 3.63 -33.91
N GLU A 168 24.36 3.98 -32.64
CA GLU A 168 25.62 4.58 -32.20
C GLU A 168 26.81 3.63 -32.40
N PHE A 169 26.64 2.35 -32.05
CA PHE A 169 27.64 1.31 -32.32
C PHE A 169 27.88 1.09 -33.82
N GLU A 170 26.85 1.12 -34.66
CA GLU A 170 27.03 1.04 -36.12
C GLU A 170 27.78 2.25 -36.68
N ALA A 171 27.47 3.46 -36.21
CA ALA A 171 28.17 4.67 -36.61
C ALA A 171 29.66 4.61 -36.24
N GLN A 172 30.00 4.09 -35.06
CA GLN A 172 31.40 3.89 -34.63
C GLN A 172 32.13 2.82 -35.43
N GLN A 173 31.43 1.84 -36.03
CA GLN A 173 32.04 0.78 -36.85
C GLN A 173 32.08 1.09 -38.36
N GLY A 174 31.77 2.32 -38.77
CA GLY A 174 31.89 2.77 -40.16
C GLY A 174 30.56 3.03 -40.88
N GLY A 175 29.44 3.09 -40.15
CA GLY A 175 28.14 3.50 -40.69
C GLY A 175 27.12 2.36 -40.84
N GLN A 176 25.95 2.69 -41.41
CA GLN A 176 24.82 1.76 -41.54
C GLN A 176 25.24 0.46 -42.24
N GLY A 177 24.95 -0.68 -41.60
CA GLY A 177 25.24 -2.00 -42.14
C GLY A 177 26.64 -2.55 -41.81
N ALA A 178 27.51 -1.78 -41.15
CA ALA A 178 28.86 -2.22 -40.79
C ALA A 178 28.86 -3.48 -39.88
N ILE A 179 27.94 -3.55 -38.91
CA ILE A 179 27.82 -4.71 -38.00
C ILE A 179 27.32 -5.95 -38.75
N ALA A 180 26.36 -5.79 -39.67
CA ALA A 180 25.87 -6.89 -40.51
C ALA A 180 26.97 -7.40 -41.46
N ALA A 181 27.74 -6.48 -42.05
CA ALA A 181 28.90 -6.81 -42.90
C ALA A 181 30.02 -7.51 -42.10
N HIS A 182 30.31 -7.05 -40.88
CA HIS A 182 31.30 -7.68 -39.99
C HIS A 182 30.85 -9.09 -39.56
N LYS A 183 29.59 -9.28 -39.16
CA LYS A 183 29.04 -10.61 -38.83
C LYS A 183 29.01 -11.54 -40.04
N ALA A 184 28.66 -11.04 -41.23
CA ALA A 184 28.68 -11.82 -42.46
C ALA A 184 30.11 -12.26 -42.84
N ARG A 185 31.12 -11.39 -42.69
CA ARG A 185 32.54 -11.77 -42.87
C ARG A 185 32.99 -12.82 -41.87
N ARG A 186 32.58 -12.69 -40.61
CA ARG A 186 32.94 -13.65 -39.55
C ARG A 186 32.25 -15.01 -39.73
N ALA A 187 31.01 -15.03 -40.24
CA ALA A 187 30.26 -16.25 -40.55
C ALA A 187 30.76 -16.94 -41.84
N GLY A 188 31.31 -16.17 -42.79
CA GLY A 188 31.91 -16.67 -44.03
C GLY A 188 33.31 -17.26 -43.90
N GLY A 189 33.87 -17.39 -42.68
CA GLY A 189 35.14 -18.07 -42.45
C GLY A 189 36.40 -17.23 -42.64
N ALA A 190 36.31 -15.89 -42.70
CA ALA A 190 37.51 -15.06 -42.66
C ALA A 190 38.06 -15.01 -41.21
N ALA A 191 39.20 -15.67 -40.98
CA ALA A 191 39.95 -15.57 -39.74
C ALA A 191 40.30 -14.10 -39.44
N PRO A 192 40.28 -13.65 -38.17
CA PRO A 192 40.68 -12.29 -37.86
C PRO A 192 42.18 -12.15 -38.11
N GLN A 193 42.58 -11.25 -39.00
CA GLN A 193 43.95 -10.73 -38.99
C GLN A 193 44.10 -9.92 -37.70
N ASP A 194 44.89 -10.45 -36.76
CA ASP A 194 45.40 -9.73 -35.61
C ASP A 194 46.30 -8.59 -36.11
N ASP A 195 45.70 -7.42 -36.39
CA ASP A 195 46.44 -6.18 -36.59
C ASP A 195 46.74 -5.55 -35.23
N ARG A 196 47.58 -6.23 -34.45
CA ARG A 196 48.30 -5.64 -33.32
C ARG A 196 49.64 -5.10 -33.82
N SER A 197 49.58 -4.02 -34.57
CA SER A 197 50.77 -3.27 -34.93
C SER A 197 50.46 -1.78 -34.86
N SER A 198 51.29 -1.06 -34.10
CA SER A 198 51.42 0.40 -33.98
C SER A 198 50.58 1.11 -32.91
N GLY A 199 51.30 1.60 -31.89
CA GLY A 199 50.79 2.42 -30.80
C GLY A 199 51.77 2.49 -29.63
N ASP A 200 52.94 3.10 -29.88
CA ASP A 200 53.97 3.42 -28.89
C ASP A 200 53.37 4.00 -27.60
N SER A 201 53.55 3.29 -26.49
CA SER A 201 53.40 3.87 -25.16
C SER A 201 54.76 4.44 -24.74
N ALA A 202 55.00 5.70 -25.09
CA ALA A 202 56.02 6.48 -24.42
C ALA A 202 55.49 6.85 -23.01
N PRO A 203 56.24 6.57 -21.92
CA PRO A 203 55.86 7.04 -20.59
C PRO A 203 56.06 8.56 -20.50
N PRO A 204 55.21 9.30 -19.74
CA PRO A 204 55.39 10.74 -19.56
C PRO A 204 56.68 11.02 -18.79
N SER A 205 57.53 11.88 -19.35
CA SER A 205 58.73 12.39 -18.69
C SER A 205 58.34 13.22 -17.46
N PHE A 206 58.85 12.83 -16.29
CA PHE A 206 58.90 13.69 -15.12
C PHE A 206 59.83 14.88 -15.44
N ALA A 207 59.26 16.07 -15.57
CA ALA A 207 60.02 17.31 -15.51
C ALA A 207 60.19 17.69 -14.03
N GLU A 208 61.45 17.72 -13.59
CA GLU A 208 61.91 18.28 -12.33
C GLU A 208 61.53 19.78 -12.24
N LEU A 209 61.09 20.22 -11.07
CA LEU A 209 61.27 21.59 -10.60
C LEU A 209 61.95 21.55 -9.23
N SER A 210 63.06 22.27 -9.18
CA SER A 210 64.20 22.27 -8.26
C SER A 210 63.93 22.40 -6.75
N PRO A 211 64.95 22.06 -5.93
CA PRO A 211 65.06 22.45 -4.53
C PRO A 211 65.73 23.84 -4.39
N GLU A 212 65.18 24.68 -3.51
CA GLU A 212 65.91 25.57 -2.58
C GLU A 212 65.11 25.71 -1.28
#